data_AF-A0A950VLA4-F1
#
_entry.id   AF-A0A950VLA4-F1
#
_cell.length_a   1.000
_cell.length_b   1.000
_cell.length_c   1.000
_cell.angle_alpha   90.00
_cell.angle_beta   90.00
_cell.angle_gamma   90.00
#
_symmetry.space_group_name_H-M   'P 1'
#
loop_
_entity.id
_entity.type
_entity.pdbx_description
1 polymer ?
#
loop_
_entity_poly.entity_id
_entity_poly.type
_entity_poly.pdbx_seq_one_letter_code
_entity_poly.pdbx_strand_id
1 'polypeptide(L)'
;MQSMQKLVHEEGFGLESVNLRDLATKYGVTSLTALAAAHNRALHSGAGPFTFSAPIVTGGLAALGGSVTVTLDPDGTVHWRGHMHDSGADGYDYAVGAVLRSPKGKVLAFAHSGHVGGTFTSGSRDDDWDEPQKNENLRPLSVGDFANATLATHLEYESNIGSFFEGLFAWVLRSAIGEAFHGFGELIFFGTEMGSLITTGSLVSGARIAEGSLWLAGPSNTLWALTAEGIASAGSNSKEVEQADYDWANEEVFRGALPPRDRLVITDTSGPGNRPFTVPRYDGKITLNLGSSRFPNPRANPPDGSTFIHELVHACQIDHSKAGVEIILKEAAFDVSAGTGYQYGSPDQDYTVLNLEHQAQIVEDWFIGNTRRNNTNAIQFQFPPKDNDRNPYFRYIQDNVRLGLF
;
A
#
# COMPACT_ATOMS: atom_id res chain seq x y z
N MET A 1 12.92 -6.07 -31.14
CA MET A 1 12.12 -7.07 -30.40
C MET A 1 12.45 -6.93 -28.93
N GLN A 2 11.53 -6.49 -28.08
CA GLN A 2 11.71 -6.56 -26.62
C GLN A 2 11.90 -8.02 -26.21
N SER A 3 12.81 -8.30 -25.27
CA SER A 3 12.99 -9.64 -24.73
C SER A 3 11.79 -10.01 -23.85
N MET A 4 11.37 -11.27 -23.90
CA MET A 4 10.25 -11.82 -23.12
C MET A 4 10.43 -11.57 -21.61
N GLN A 5 11.67 -11.60 -21.12
CA GLN A 5 12.02 -11.26 -19.74
C GLN A 5 11.66 -9.82 -19.35
N LYS A 6 11.78 -8.86 -20.29
CA LYS A 6 11.45 -7.46 -20.06
C LYS A 6 9.92 -7.26 -19.95
N LEU A 7 9.14 -7.92 -20.81
CA LEU A 7 7.68 -7.88 -20.79
C LEU A 7 7.10 -8.49 -19.49
N VAL A 8 7.68 -9.63 -19.08
CA VAL A 8 7.35 -10.34 -17.83
C VAL A 8 7.65 -9.45 -16.62
N HIS A 9 8.82 -8.79 -16.62
CA HIS A 9 9.21 -7.85 -15.58
C HIS A 9 8.36 -6.57 -15.54
N GLU A 10 8.00 -6.01 -16.69
CA GLU A 10 7.17 -4.79 -16.82
C GLU A 10 5.72 -5.02 -16.37
N GLU A 11 5.19 -6.24 -16.52
CA GLU A 11 3.88 -6.64 -15.99
C GLU A 11 3.93 -7.08 -14.51
N GLY A 12 5.08 -7.03 -13.86
CA GLY A 12 5.24 -7.43 -12.45
C GLY A 12 5.23 -8.94 -12.23
N PHE A 13 5.36 -9.76 -13.28
CA PHE A 13 5.51 -11.20 -13.15
C PHE A 13 6.98 -11.51 -12.86
N GLY A 14 7.27 -12.12 -11.70
CA GLY A 14 8.61 -12.58 -11.34
C GLY A 14 9.15 -13.63 -12.31
N LEU A 15 10.44 -13.95 -12.20
CA LEU A 15 11.21 -14.87 -13.07
C LEU A 15 10.75 -16.36 -13.09
N GLU A 16 9.54 -16.67 -12.65
CA GLU A 16 8.95 -18.02 -12.76
C GLU A 16 8.04 -18.12 -13.98
N SER A 17 7.83 -19.35 -14.46
CA SER A 17 7.27 -19.66 -15.77
C SER A 17 5.90 -19.05 -16.00
N VAL A 18 5.89 -17.88 -16.62
CA VAL A 18 4.68 -17.20 -17.08
C VAL A 18 3.95 -18.05 -18.10
N ASN A 19 2.72 -18.45 -17.79
CA ASN A 19 1.86 -19.14 -18.74
C ASN A 19 1.42 -18.14 -19.82
N LEU A 20 2.08 -18.24 -20.98
CA LEU A 20 1.80 -17.40 -22.15
C LEU A 20 0.33 -17.42 -22.58
N ARG A 21 -0.43 -18.48 -22.26
CA ARG A 21 -1.86 -18.55 -22.54
C ARG A 21 -2.69 -17.59 -21.70
N ASP A 22 -2.29 -17.32 -20.46
CA ASP A 22 -3.05 -16.44 -19.57
C ASP A 22 -2.84 -14.98 -19.97
N LEU A 23 -1.60 -14.62 -20.34
CA LEU A 23 -1.29 -13.33 -20.96
C LEU A 23 -1.97 -13.15 -22.33
N ALA A 24 -1.93 -14.17 -23.18
CA ALA A 24 -2.63 -14.19 -24.46
C ALA A 24 -4.15 -14.00 -24.28
N THR A 25 -4.73 -14.64 -23.26
CA THR A 25 -6.16 -14.53 -22.92
C THR A 25 -6.50 -13.14 -22.38
N LYS A 26 -5.69 -12.60 -21.46
CA LYS A 26 -5.81 -11.23 -20.92
C LYS A 26 -5.85 -10.17 -22.03
N TYR A 27 -4.99 -10.33 -23.03
CA TYR A 27 -4.87 -9.40 -24.15
C TYR A 27 -5.72 -9.77 -25.37
N GLY A 28 -6.47 -10.88 -25.36
CA GLY A 28 -7.33 -11.32 -26.46
C GLY A 28 -6.56 -11.65 -27.75
N VAL A 29 -5.33 -12.16 -27.63
CA VAL A 29 -4.41 -12.37 -28.76
C VAL A 29 -3.89 -13.80 -28.78
N THR A 30 -3.62 -14.33 -29.97
CA THR A 30 -3.22 -15.74 -30.14
C THR A 30 -1.76 -15.93 -30.55
N SER A 31 -0.97 -14.86 -30.62
CA SER A 31 0.45 -14.93 -31.00
C SER A 31 1.34 -14.04 -30.13
N LEU A 32 2.61 -14.42 -29.99
CA LEU A 32 3.61 -13.68 -29.20
C LEU A 32 3.83 -12.25 -29.72
N THR A 33 3.84 -12.07 -31.04
CA THR A 33 3.96 -10.75 -31.68
C THR A 33 2.72 -9.90 -31.42
N ALA A 34 1.53 -10.50 -31.47
CA ALA A 34 0.29 -9.81 -31.13
C ALA A 34 0.21 -9.49 -29.64
N LEU A 35 0.76 -10.32 -28.76
CA LEU A 35 0.89 -10.07 -27.33
C LEU A 35 1.81 -8.90 -27.02
N ALA A 36 3.03 -8.89 -27.57
CA ALA A 36 3.93 -7.75 -27.43
C ALA A 36 3.32 -6.46 -28.00
N ALA A 37 2.61 -6.56 -29.14
CA ALA A 37 1.92 -5.42 -29.72
C ALA A 37 0.65 -5.00 -28.95
N ALA A 38 -0.05 -5.93 -28.29
CA ALA A 38 -1.24 -5.65 -27.48
C ALA A 38 -0.87 -5.10 -26.10
N HIS A 39 0.18 -5.61 -25.48
CA HIS A 39 0.78 -5.04 -24.27
C HIS A 39 1.34 -3.64 -24.54
N ASN A 40 2.13 -3.46 -25.61
CA ASN A 40 2.56 -2.13 -26.02
C ASN A 40 1.35 -1.25 -26.36
N ARG A 41 0.32 -1.76 -27.03
CA ARG A 41 -0.92 -0.99 -27.22
C ARG A 41 -1.61 -0.67 -25.90
N ALA A 42 -1.70 -1.57 -24.93
CA ALA A 42 -2.33 -1.32 -23.63
C ALA A 42 -1.56 -0.30 -22.78
N LEU A 43 -0.22 -0.40 -22.77
CA LEU A 43 0.68 0.60 -22.20
C LEU A 43 0.51 1.99 -22.85
N HIS A 44 0.02 2.07 -24.08
CA HIS A 44 -0.05 3.31 -24.86
C HIS A 44 -1.50 3.74 -25.22
N SER A 45 -2.52 2.92 -24.98
CA SER A 45 -3.89 3.14 -25.51
C SER A 45 -4.73 4.10 -24.67
N GLY A 46 -4.17 4.62 -23.58
CA GLY A 46 -4.73 5.69 -22.77
C GLY A 46 -3.64 6.44 -22.00
N ALA A 47 -2.41 6.43 -22.51
CA ALA A 47 -1.24 6.89 -21.78
C ALA A 47 -0.84 8.30 -22.20
N GLY A 48 -0.43 9.07 -21.20
CA GLY A 48 0.03 10.45 -21.32
C GLY A 48 1.28 10.67 -22.20
N PRO A 49 2.01 11.78 -22.01
CA PRO A 49 2.05 12.55 -20.77
C PRO A 49 0.73 13.25 -20.45
N PHE A 50 0.23 13.03 -19.23
CA PHE A 50 -0.87 13.84 -18.71
C PHE A 50 -0.25 15.01 -17.97
N THR A 51 -0.55 16.23 -18.42
CA THR A 51 -0.03 17.45 -17.83
C THR A 51 -1.16 18.20 -17.15
N PHE A 52 -0.95 18.52 -15.88
CA PHE A 52 -1.87 19.29 -15.05
C PHE A 52 -1.14 20.54 -14.56
N SER A 53 -1.77 21.70 -14.73
CA SER A 53 -1.19 22.96 -14.27
C SER A 53 -2.22 23.72 -13.44
N ALA A 54 -1.73 24.39 -12.40
CA ALA A 54 -2.55 25.23 -11.54
C ALA A 54 -1.76 26.49 -11.17
N PRO A 55 -2.42 27.65 -11.08
CA PRO A 55 -1.78 28.84 -10.56
C PRO A 55 -1.55 28.70 -9.05
N ILE A 56 -0.48 29.34 -8.56
CA ILE A 56 -0.29 29.63 -7.15
C ILE A 56 -0.75 31.06 -6.93
N VAL A 57 -1.84 31.20 -6.19
CA VAL A 57 -2.45 32.50 -5.87
C VAL A 57 -2.27 32.75 -4.39
N THR A 58 -1.60 33.84 -4.03
CA THR A 58 -1.58 34.33 -2.66
C THR A 58 -2.86 35.11 -2.35
N GLY A 59 -3.36 34.96 -1.13
CA GLY A 59 -4.40 35.84 -0.60
C GLY A 59 -3.78 37.07 0.06
N GLY A 60 -4.48 38.21 0.03
CA GLY A 60 -4.13 39.40 0.82
C GLY A 60 -3.12 40.35 0.14
N LEU A 61 -2.19 40.90 0.94
CA LEU A 61 -1.21 41.92 0.52
C LEU A 61 0.14 41.33 0.10
N ALA A 62 0.32 40.00 0.18
CA ALA A 62 1.56 39.36 -0.23
C ALA A 62 1.73 39.48 -1.75
N ALA A 63 2.92 39.89 -2.18
CA ALA A 63 3.23 40.12 -3.59
C ALA A 63 3.87 38.89 -4.27
N LEU A 64 3.62 37.72 -3.69
CA LEU A 64 4.18 36.44 -4.08
C LEU A 64 3.17 35.66 -4.94
N GLY A 65 3.61 34.97 -5.99
CA GLY A 65 2.73 34.18 -6.83
C GLY A 65 3.52 33.23 -7.73
N GLY A 66 2.81 32.41 -8.52
CA GLY A 66 3.50 31.42 -9.32
C GLY A 66 2.60 30.44 -10.05
N SER A 67 3.19 29.33 -10.49
CA SER A 67 2.45 28.23 -11.08
C SER A 67 3.14 26.90 -10.82
N VAL A 68 2.35 25.84 -10.82
CA VAL A 68 2.85 24.46 -10.74
C VAL A 68 2.37 23.65 -11.93
N THR A 69 3.18 22.67 -12.31
CA THR A 69 2.88 21.73 -13.37
C THR A 69 3.31 20.32 -12.95
N VAL A 70 2.37 19.38 -12.95
CA VAL A 70 2.62 17.95 -12.79
C VAL A 70 2.52 17.30 -14.15
N THR A 71 3.54 16.53 -14.55
CA THR A 71 3.48 15.69 -15.75
C THR A 71 3.64 14.22 -15.37
N LEU A 72 2.68 13.38 -15.76
CA LEU A 72 2.72 11.93 -15.57
C LEU A 72 3.07 11.25 -16.88
N ASP A 73 4.28 10.73 -16.99
CA ASP A 73 4.74 10.01 -18.17
C ASP A 73 4.26 8.55 -18.18
N PRO A 74 4.03 7.95 -19.36
CA PRO A 74 3.64 6.55 -19.50
C PRO A 74 4.57 5.54 -18.82
N ASP A 75 5.83 5.89 -18.59
CA ASP A 75 6.84 5.01 -18.00
C ASP A 75 6.89 5.07 -16.45
N GLY A 76 5.93 5.79 -15.85
CA GLY A 76 5.80 6.02 -14.41
C GLY A 76 6.70 7.13 -13.87
N THR A 77 7.39 7.87 -14.74
CA THR A 77 8.10 9.10 -14.34
C THR A 77 7.10 10.22 -14.08
N VAL A 78 7.31 10.94 -13.00
CA VAL A 78 6.54 12.11 -12.62
C VAL A 78 7.46 13.31 -12.59
N HIS A 79 7.12 14.34 -13.35
CA HIS A 79 7.79 15.64 -13.28
C HIS A 79 6.96 16.58 -12.42
N TRP A 80 7.50 16.94 -11.27
CA TRP A 80 6.97 18.01 -10.43
C TRP A 80 7.74 19.29 -10.74
N ARG A 81 7.05 20.24 -11.38
CA ARG A 81 7.62 21.52 -11.81
C ARG A 81 6.87 22.68 -11.21
N GLY A 82 7.56 23.78 -11.03
CA GLY A 82 6.90 25.04 -10.74
C GLY A 82 7.83 26.24 -10.85
N HIS A 83 7.20 27.38 -10.64
CA HIS A 83 7.80 28.70 -10.71
C HIS A 83 7.15 29.55 -9.63
N MET A 84 7.96 30.21 -8.81
CA MET A 84 7.54 31.21 -7.85
C MET A 84 8.24 32.53 -8.14
N HIS A 85 7.48 33.62 -8.02
CA HIS A 85 7.95 34.97 -8.24
C HIS A 85 7.47 35.88 -7.12
N ASP A 86 8.39 36.66 -6.54
CA ASP A 86 8.03 37.79 -5.68
C ASP A 86 8.09 39.11 -6.44
N SER A 87 6.94 39.77 -6.53
CA SER A 87 6.79 41.12 -7.10
C SER A 87 6.92 42.24 -6.06
N GLY A 88 7.12 41.88 -4.78
CA GLY A 88 7.15 42.75 -3.62
C GLY A 88 8.50 43.34 -3.23
N ALA A 89 8.47 43.99 -2.07
CA ALA A 89 9.58 44.71 -1.45
C ALA A 89 10.46 43.77 -0.60
N ASP A 90 9.81 42.91 0.18
CA ASP A 90 10.43 41.99 1.14
C ASP A 90 10.52 40.58 0.55
N GLY A 91 11.59 39.85 0.84
CA GLY A 91 11.73 38.45 0.43
C GLY A 91 10.89 37.50 1.29
N TYR A 92 10.62 36.31 0.74
CA TYR A 92 9.81 35.27 1.35
C TYR A 92 10.53 33.92 1.35
N ASP A 93 10.54 33.27 2.51
CA ASP A 93 10.63 31.82 2.58
C ASP A 93 9.23 31.25 2.37
N TYR A 94 9.12 30.23 1.53
CA TYR A 94 7.83 29.70 1.13
C TYR A 94 7.84 28.18 1.02
N ALA A 95 6.64 27.61 1.08
CA ALA A 95 6.43 26.22 0.74
C ALA A 95 5.11 26.01 -0.01
N VAL A 96 5.18 25.22 -1.06
CA VAL A 96 4.08 24.92 -1.99
C VAL A 96 3.75 23.44 -1.86
N GLY A 97 2.47 23.14 -1.75
CA GLY A 97 1.93 21.79 -1.87
C GLY A 97 0.98 21.68 -3.06
N ALA A 98 0.92 20.50 -3.66
CA ALA A 98 -0.12 20.17 -4.63
C ALA A 98 -0.65 18.75 -4.44
N VAL A 99 -1.91 18.55 -4.81
CA VAL A 99 -2.59 17.26 -4.74
C VAL A 99 -3.28 17.00 -6.07
N LEU A 100 -2.90 15.90 -6.73
CA LEU A 100 -3.53 15.41 -7.95
C LEU A 100 -4.43 14.22 -7.62
N ARG A 101 -5.74 14.35 -7.88
CA ARG A 101 -6.74 13.32 -7.51
C ARG A 101 -7.31 12.66 -8.74
N SER A 102 -7.17 11.34 -8.83
CA SER A 102 -7.89 10.51 -9.78
C SER A 102 -9.33 10.29 -9.32
N PRO A 103 -10.32 10.25 -10.24
CA PRO A 103 -11.68 9.80 -9.94
C PRO A 103 -11.78 8.38 -9.39
N LYS A 104 -10.71 7.57 -9.47
CA LYS A 104 -10.67 6.18 -9.00
C LYS A 104 -10.04 6.01 -7.61
N GLY A 105 -9.92 7.09 -6.82
CA GLY A 105 -9.42 7.01 -5.44
C GLY A 105 -7.89 6.86 -5.33
N LYS A 106 -7.14 7.25 -6.36
CA LYS A 106 -5.68 7.43 -6.28
C LYS A 106 -5.34 8.91 -6.15
N VAL A 107 -4.45 9.23 -5.22
CA VAL A 107 -4.04 10.61 -4.93
C VAL A 107 -2.52 10.71 -4.98
N LEU A 108 -1.99 11.70 -5.71
CA LEU A 108 -0.57 12.05 -5.67
C LEU A 108 -0.42 13.37 -4.93
N ALA A 109 0.50 13.43 -3.97
CA ALA A 109 0.82 14.64 -3.23
C ALA A 109 2.24 15.09 -3.55
N PHE A 110 2.42 16.39 -3.70
CA PHE A 110 3.67 17.05 -4.06
C PHE A 110 3.96 18.13 -3.03
N ALA A 111 5.22 18.33 -2.68
CA ALA A 111 5.65 19.54 -1.99
C ALA A 111 6.94 20.08 -2.59
N HIS A 112 7.17 21.38 -2.39
CA HIS A 112 8.42 22.06 -2.66
C HIS A 112 8.56 23.21 -1.65
N SER A 113 9.77 23.57 -1.30
CA SER A 113 10.03 24.73 -0.44
C SER A 113 11.26 25.47 -0.93
N GLY A 114 11.24 26.80 -0.82
CA GLY A 114 12.31 27.63 -1.36
C GLY A 114 12.30 29.03 -0.78
N HIS A 115 13.08 29.90 -1.43
CA HIS A 115 13.23 31.30 -1.05
C HIS A 115 13.23 32.18 -2.30
N VAL A 116 12.46 33.27 -2.25
CA VAL A 116 12.52 34.35 -3.24
C VAL A 116 12.84 35.67 -2.55
N GLY A 117 13.76 36.42 -3.13
CA GLY A 117 14.11 37.77 -2.70
C GLY A 117 13.10 38.81 -3.20
N GLY A 118 12.85 39.82 -2.39
CA GLY A 118 12.11 41.01 -2.79
C GLY A 118 13.01 42.10 -3.35
N THR A 119 12.40 43.21 -3.74
CA THR A 119 13.09 44.37 -4.35
C THR A 119 14.23 44.91 -3.47
N PHE A 120 14.10 44.80 -2.15
CA PHE A 120 15.08 45.32 -1.18
C PHE A 120 15.87 44.24 -0.44
N THR A 121 15.65 42.96 -0.75
CA THR A 121 16.40 41.86 -0.13
C THR A 121 17.36 41.23 -1.13
N SER A 122 18.42 40.61 -0.62
CA SER A 122 19.33 39.83 -1.48
C SER A 122 18.68 38.52 -1.89
N GLY A 123 18.84 38.12 -3.16
CA GLY A 123 18.35 36.84 -3.67
C GLY A 123 17.80 36.95 -5.07
N SER A 124 17.51 35.80 -5.70
CA SER A 124 16.71 35.76 -6.92
C SER A 124 15.26 36.08 -6.57
N ARG A 125 14.56 36.86 -7.40
CA ARG A 125 13.12 37.10 -7.24
C ARG A 125 12.27 35.95 -7.78
N ASP A 126 12.93 35.01 -8.42
CA ASP A 126 12.36 33.85 -9.10
C ASP A 126 12.96 32.58 -8.50
N ASP A 127 12.12 31.57 -8.32
CA ASP A 127 12.53 30.23 -7.94
C ASP A 127 11.82 29.22 -8.85
N ASP A 128 12.62 28.49 -9.63
CA ASP A 128 12.17 27.54 -10.64
C ASP A 128 12.67 26.15 -10.26
N TRP A 129 11.78 25.15 -10.29
CA TRP A 129 12.15 23.77 -10.01
C TRP A 129 11.60 22.78 -11.04
N ASP A 130 12.34 21.68 -11.22
CA ASP A 130 11.95 20.50 -11.97
C ASP A 130 12.53 19.26 -11.29
N GLU A 131 11.65 18.51 -10.65
CA GLU A 131 11.99 17.33 -9.88
C GLU A 131 11.43 16.09 -10.58
N PRO A 132 12.23 15.43 -11.45
CA PRO A 132 11.86 14.16 -12.03
C PRO A 132 11.99 13.06 -10.97
N GLN A 133 10.88 12.41 -10.66
CA GLN A 133 10.83 11.32 -9.70
C GLN A 133 10.18 10.11 -10.33
N LYS A 134 10.73 8.93 -10.05
CA LYS A 134 10.15 7.68 -10.51
C LYS A 134 9.62 6.89 -9.33
N ASN A 135 8.34 6.54 -9.38
CA ASN A 135 7.73 5.66 -8.40
C ASN A 135 7.34 4.35 -9.08
N GLU A 136 7.90 3.24 -8.60
CA GLU A 136 7.64 1.91 -9.18
C GLU A 136 6.17 1.51 -9.05
N ASN A 137 5.44 2.07 -8.07
CA ASN A 137 4.01 1.84 -7.84
C ASN A 137 3.12 2.54 -8.89
N LEU A 138 3.65 3.44 -9.72
CA LEU A 138 2.90 4.08 -10.81
C LEU A 138 2.91 3.29 -12.13
N ARG A 139 3.74 2.26 -12.25
CA ARG A 139 4.09 1.64 -13.55
C ARG A 139 3.06 0.64 -14.12
N PRO A 140 2.45 -0.28 -13.34
CA PRO A 140 1.77 -1.39 -14.00
C PRO A 140 0.38 -1.06 -14.57
N LEU A 141 -0.37 -0.12 -13.99
CA LEU A 141 -1.81 0.05 -14.33
C LEU A 141 -2.42 1.45 -14.11
N SER A 142 -1.68 2.46 -13.62
CA SER A 142 -2.31 3.62 -12.94
C SER A 142 -2.23 4.99 -13.63
N VAL A 143 -1.34 5.24 -14.61
CA VAL A 143 -1.26 6.58 -15.25
C VAL A 143 -2.57 6.94 -15.96
N GLY A 144 -3.22 5.96 -16.60
CA GLY A 144 -4.53 6.15 -17.25
C GLY A 144 -5.66 6.49 -16.27
N ASP A 145 -5.52 6.16 -14.97
CA ASP A 145 -6.50 6.53 -13.95
C ASP A 145 -6.53 8.05 -13.71
N PHE A 146 -5.47 8.75 -14.08
CA PHE A 146 -5.36 10.19 -13.93
C PHE A 146 -5.87 10.98 -15.15
N ALA A 147 -6.38 10.34 -16.21
CA ALA A 147 -6.83 11.04 -17.41
C ALA A 147 -7.85 12.18 -17.15
N ASN A 148 -8.65 12.04 -16.09
CA ASN A 148 -9.61 13.07 -15.64
C ASN A 148 -9.29 13.56 -14.22
N ALA A 149 -8.02 13.58 -13.84
CA ALA A 149 -7.61 14.00 -12.52
C ALA A 149 -7.79 15.50 -12.30
N THR A 150 -7.96 15.88 -11.04
CA THR A 150 -8.05 17.28 -10.62
C THR A 150 -6.82 17.66 -9.79
N LEU A 151 -6.19 18.79 -10.13
CA LEU A 151 -5.06 19.35 -9.41
C LEU A 151 -5.54 20.45 -8.47
N ALA A 152 -5.21 20.35 -7.19
CA ALA A 152 -5.41 21.38 -6.19
C ALA A 152 -4.06 21.82 -5.62
N THR A 153 -3.93 23.08 -5.24
CA THR A 153 -2.69 23.66 -4.69
C THR A 153 -2.93 24.24 -3.29
N HIS A 154 -1.85 24.27 -2.51
CA HIS A 154 -1.79 24.87 -1.19
C HIS A 154 -0.46 25.64 -1.08
N LEU A 155 -0.49 26.84 -0.50
CA LEU A 155 0.69 27.68 -0.32
C LEU A 155 0.70 28.17 1.12
N GLU A 156 1.86 28.06 1.76
CA GLU A 156 2.19 28.81 2.97
C GLU A 156 3.48 29.61 2.74
N TYR A 157 3.53 30.80 3.32
CA TYR A 157 4.69 31.70 3.23
C TYR A 157 4.88 32.35 4.61
N GLU A 158 5.71 31.75 5.47
CA GLU A 158 6.11 32.30 6.78
C GLU A 158 7.21 31.42 7.43
N SER A 159 7.88 31.94 8.47
CA SER A 159 9.21 31.52 8.97
C SER A 159 9.33 30.10 9.56
N ASN A 160 8.27 29.29 9.57
CA ASN A 160 8.33 27.94 10.13
C ASN A 160 7.87 26.88 9.12
N ILE A 161 8.83 26.45 8.31
CA ILE A 161 8.65 25.38 7.34
C ILE A 161 8.17 24.06 7.98
N GLY A 162 8.48 23.83 9.26
CA GLY A 162 8.04 22.63 9.99
C GLY A 162 6.52 22.60 10.20
N SER A 163 5.91 23.73 10.57
CA SER A 163 4.45 23.81 10.70
C SER A 163 3.73 23.70 9.35
N PHE A 164 4.36 24.17 8.26
CA PHE A 164 3.84 23.95 6.92
C PHE A 164 3.72 22.48 6.61
N PHE A 165 4.73 21.67 6.89
CA PHE A 165 4.67 20.26 6.54
C PHE A 165 3.60 19.50 7.34
N GLU A 166 3.39 19.85 8.60
CA GLU A 166 2.25 19.34 9.39
C GLU A 166 0.90 19.81 8.82
N GLY A 167 0.79 21.09 8.44
CA GLY A 167 -0.39 21.69 7.84
C GLY A 167 -0.73 21.09 6.47
N LEU A 168 0.28 20.97 5.60
CA LEU A 168 0.23 20.33 4.30
C LEU A 168 -0.17 18.87 4.44
N PHE A 169 0.45 18.12 5.34
CA PHE A 169 0.06 16.74 5.59
C PHE A 169 -1.43 16.66 5.95
N ALA A 170 -1.87 17.45 6.94
CA ALA A 170 -3.28 17.48 7.33
C ALA A 170 -4.21 17.90 6.17
N TRP A 171 -3.79 18.86 5.34
CA TRP A 171 -4.53 19.30 4.16
C TRP A 171 -4.60 18.21 3.08
N VAL A 172 -3.51 17.49 2.81
CA VAL A 172 -3.47 16.35 1.90
C VAL A 172 -4.42 15.26 2.38
N LEU A 173 -4.36 14.88 3.67
CA LEU A 173 -5.26 13.87 4.25
C LEU A 173 -6.73 14.27 4.08
N ARG A 174 -7.08 15.52 4.40
CA ARG A 174 -8.45 16.05 4.21
C ARG A 174 -8.86 16.04 2.73
N SER A 175 -7.95 16.39 1.84
CA SER A 175 -8.18 16.41 0.39
C SER A 175 -8.38 15.02 -0.20
N ALA A 176 -7.78 14.01 0.43
CA ALA A 176 -7.85 12.61 0.05
C ALA A 176 -9.15 11.94 0.57
N ILE A 177 -9.55 12.19 1.82
CA ILE A 177 -10.71 11.57 2.49
C ILE A 177 -12.09 12.04 1.96
N GLY A 178 -12.15 13.04 1.08
CA GLY A 178 -13.42 13.52 0.48
C GLY A 178 -14.17 12.45 -0.35
N GLU A 179 -14.97 12.87 -1.34
CA GLU A 179 -15.79 11.99 -2.20
C GLU A 179 -15.04 10.84 -2.93
N ALA A 180 -13.73 10.71 -2.77
CA ALA A 180 -12.84 9.81 -3.52
C ALA A 180 -12.59 8.44 -2.88
N PHE A 181 -12.78 8.24 -1.57
CA PHE A 181 -12.46 6.96 -0.91
C PHE A 181 -13.73 6.18 -0.55
N HIS A 182 -14.09 5.21 -1.39
CA HIS A 182 -15.08 4.18 -1.10
C HIS A 182 -14.43 3.00 -0.36
N GLY A 183 -13.99 3.21 0.89
CA GLY A 183 -13.42 2.14 1.74
C GLY A 183 -11.89 2.07 1.76
N PHE A 184 -11.23 2.27 0.61
CA PHE A 184 -9.77 2.26 0.47
C PHE A 184 -9.27 3.43 -0.38
N GLY A 185 -8.11 3.97 -0.01
CA GLY A 185 -7.43 5.05 -0.70
C GLY A 185 -5.92 4.88 -0.75
N GLU A 186 -5.31 5.23 -1.87
CA GLU A 186 -3.86 5.25 -2.03
C GLU A 186 -3.36 6.68 -2.24
N LEU A 187 -2.38 7.08 -1.43
CA LEU A 187 -1.74 8.38 -1.46
C LEU A 187 -0.24 8.21 -1.69
N ILE A 188 0.29 8.72 -2.79
CA ILE A 188 1.72 8.61 -3.14
C ILE A 188 2.36 10.00 -3.03
N PHE A 189 3.47 10.11 -2.32
CA PHE A 189 4.18 11.38 -2.13
C PHE A 189 5.36 11.53 -3.07
N PHE A 190 5.47 12.73 -3.60
CA PHE A 190 6.54 13.23 -4.45
C PHE A 190 7.11 14.52 -3.85
N GLY A 191 8.39 14.79 -4.13
CA GLY A 191 9.19 15.85 -3.52
C GLY A 191 10.20 15.30 -2.51
N THR A 192 11.40 15.87 -2.49
CA THR A 192 12.49 15.46 -1.59
C THR A 192 12.16 15.72 -0.12
N GLU A 193 11.34 16.73 0.14
CA GLU A 193 10.96 17.21 1.46
C GLU A 193 9.90 16.29 2.10
N MET A 194 8.91 15.84 1.31
CA MET A 194 7.87 14.91 1.77
C MET A 194 8.39 13.49 1.95
N GLY A 195 9.36 13.07 1.12
CA GLY A 195 10.09 11.83 1.34
C GLY A 195 10.75 11.81 2.72
N SER A 196 11.29 12.94 3.16
CA SER A 196 11.89 13.07 4.50
C SER A 196 10.86 12.93 5.62
N LEU A 197 9.69 13.56 5.55
CA LEU A 197 8.67 13.48 6.63
C LEU A 197 8.10 12.07 6.85
N ILE A 198 7.95 11.31 5.78
CA ILE A 198 7.49 9.90 5.86
C ILE A 198 8.62 9.00 6.38
N THR A 199 9.89 9.34 6.12
CA THR A 199 11.06 8.53 6.50
C THR A 199 11.65 8.90 7.87
N THR A 200 11.54 10.15 8.33
CA THR A 200 12.14 10.67 9.57
C THR A 200 11.22 10.67 10.79
N GLY A 201 9.97 10.22 10.65
CA GLY A 201 9.20 9.68 11.77
C GLY A 201 8.46 10.70 12.66
N SER A 202 7.31 11.18 12.20
CA SER A 202 6.20 11.56 13.11
C SER A 202 4.85 11.00 12.63
N LEU A 203 4.90 9.77 12.13
CA LEU A 203 3.79 8.83 12.25
C LEU A 203 4.31 7.80 13.25
N VAL A 204 3.64 7.67 14.41
CA VAL A 204 3.94 6.59 15.37
C VAL A 204 4.13 5.32 14.57
N SER A 205 5.17 4.54 14.86
CA SER A 205 5.52 3.32 14.14
C SER A 205 4.28 2.42 13.88
N GLY A 206 3.64 2.55 12.72
CA GLY A 206 2.40 1.86 12.39
C GLY A 206 1.16 2.75 12.30
N ALA A 207 0.03 2.10 12.07
CA ALA A 207 -1.23 2.69 11.67
C ALA A 207 -1.71 3.89 12.53
N ARG A 208 -2.24 4.96 11.91
CA ARG A 208 -2.83 6.12 12.61
C ARG A 208 -4.28 6.35 12.20
N ILE A 209 -5.20 6.47 13.16
CA ILE A 209 -6.53 7.02 12.85
C ILE A 209 -6.43 8.54 12.76
N ALA A 210 -6.79 9.10 11.61
CA ALA A 210 -6.98 10.53 11.40
C ALA A 210 -8.23 10.75 10.56
N GLU A 211 -9.10 11.66 10.99
CA GLU A 211 -10.38 11.97 10.30
C GLU A 211 -11.22 10.70 10.07
N GLY A 212 -11.24 9.81 11.05
CA GLY A 212 -11.92 8.52 10.99
C GLY A 212 -11.24 7.46 10.13
N SER A 213 -10.18 7.77 9.38
CA SER A 213 -9.50 6.80 8.50
C SER A 213 -8.20 6.29 9.12
N LEU A 214 -7.90 5.00 8.97
CA LEU A 214 -6.66 4.35 9.37
C LEU A 214 -5.63 4.54 8.26
N TRP A 215 -4.60 5.28 8.57
CA TRP A 215 -3.49 5.60 7.69
C TRP A 215 -2.33 4.64 7.94
N LEU A 216 -1.86 4.01 6.89
CA LEU A 216 -0.80 3.01 6.91
C LEU A 216 0.37 3.47 6.04
N ALA A 217 1.55 3.58 6.62
CA ALA A 217 2.78 3.88 5.88
C ALA A 217 3.24 2.66 5.09
N GLY A 218 3.17 2.77 3.77
CA GLY A 218 3.63 1.79 2.80
C GLY A 218 5.06 2.04 2.32
N PRO A 219 5.63 1.13 1.52
CA PRO A 219 6.92 1.33 0.88
C PRO A 219 6.89 2.47 -0.15
N SER A 220 8.07 2.96 -0.52
CA SER A 220 8.26 3.88 -1.64
C SER A 220 7.41 5.17 -1.54
N ASN A 221 7.39 5.80 -0.36
CA ASN A 221 6.67 7.05 -0.07
C ASN A 221 5.15 6.96 -0.30
N THR A 222 4.53 5.82 0.05
CA THR A 222 3.09 5.63 -0.08
C THR A 222 2.41 5.65 1.29
N LEU A 223 1.23 6.25 1.39
CA LEU A 223 0.29 6.09 2.49
C LEU A 223 -1.00 5.47 1.97
N TRP A 224 -1.57 4.55 2.73
CA TRP A 224 -2.88 3.99 2.44
C TRP A 224 -3.87 4.43 3.49
N ALA A 225 -5.10 4.73 3.06
CA ALA A 225 -6.22 5.04 3.94
C ALA A 225 -7.24 3.90 3.89
N LEU A 226 -7.67 3.44 5.06
CA LEU A 226 -8.87 2.62 5.25
C LEU A 226 -9.91 3.50 5.96
N THR A 227 -11.11 3.70 5.43
CA THR A 227 -12.07 4.67 6.00
C THR A 227 -12.86 4.12 7.19
N ALA A 228 -13.38 5.01 8.05
CA ALA A 228 -13.98 4.78 9.38
C ALA A 228 -15.04 3.67 9.52
N GLU A 229 -15.79 3.37 8.45
CA GLU A 229 -16.75 2.25 8.46
C GLU A 229 -16.04 0.91 8.72
N GLY A 230 -14.72 0.88 8.54
CA GLY A 230 -13.84 -0.25 8.65
C GLY A 230 -12.88 -0.29 9.85
N ILE A 231 -13.03 0.47 10.94
CA ILE A 231 -11.98 0.47 12.00
C ILE A 231 -12.58 0.38 13.39
N ALA A 232 -12.19 -0.64 14.16
CA ALA A 232 -12.63 -0.79 15.54
C ALA A 232 -11.74 -0.03 16.54
N SER A 233 -10.42 0.03 16.36
CA SER A 233 -9.53 0.84 17.21
C SER A 233 -8.13 1.11 16.64
N ALA A 234 -7.63 2.34 16.76
CA ALA A 234 -6.19 2.62 16.62
C ALA A 234 -5.46 2.19 17.89
N GLY A 235 -4.44 1.35 17.72
CA GLY A 235 -3.51 1.02 18.78
C GLY A 235 -2.50 2.14 19.02
N SER A 236 -1.93 2.19 20.22
CA SER A 236 -0.82 3.09 20.55
C SER A 236 0.45 2.33 20.94
N ASN A 237 0.38 1.01 21.00
CA ASN A 237 1.44 0.15 21.50
C ASN A 237 1.98 -0.74 20.39
N SER A 238 3.30 -0.97 20.42
CA SER A 238 3.97 -1.91 19.53
C SER A 238 5.03 -2.69 20.29
N LYS A 239 5.29 -3.94 19.88
CA LYS A 239 6.39 -4.76 20.38
C LYS A 239 6.96 -5.63 19.26
N GLU A 240 8.23 -6.01 19.38
CA GLU A 240 8.79 -7.07 18.53
C GLU A 240 8.15 -8.42 18.87
N VAL A 241 8.14 -9.34 17.92
CA VAL A 241 7.74 -10.73 18.18
C VAL A 241 8.74 -11.35 19.16
N GLU A 242 8.24 -11.91 20.25
CA GLU A 242 9.08 -12.58 21.24
C GLU A 242 9.75 -13.83 20.63
N GLN A 243 10.98 -14.15 21.06
CA GLN A 243 11.73 -15.27 20.46
C GLN A 243 10.95 -16.59 20.59
N ALA A 244 10.33 -16.82 21.76
CA ALA A 244 9.56 -18.02 22.03
C ALA A 244 8.32 -18.16 21.13
N ASP A 245 7.67 -17.04 20.79
CA ASP A 245 6.51 -17.04 19.89
C ASP A 245 6.94 -17.28 18.44
N TYR A 246 8.07 -16.70 18.03
CA TYR A 246 8.67 -16.91 16.72
C TYR A 246 9.09 -18.38 16.52
N ASP A 247 9.86 -18.93 17.47
CA ASP A 247 10.36 -20.31 17.40
C ASP A 247 9.20 -21.31 17.40
N TRP A 248 8.18 -21.07 18.23
CA TRP A 248 6.96 -21.87 18.26
C TRP A 248 6.23 -21.88 16.91
N ALA A 249 5.95 -20.71 16.33
CA ALA A 249 5.27 -20.65 15.05
C ALA A 249 6.10 -21.33 13.95
N ASN A 250 7.41 -21.14 13.99
CA ASN A 250 8.32 -21.75 13.03
C ASN A 250 8.33 -23.28 13.14
N GLU A 251 8.36 -23.83 14.36
CA GLU A 251 8.36 -25.27 14.61
C GLU A 251 7.04 -25.93 14.18
N GLU A 252 5.93 -25.31 14.56
CA GLU A 252 4.59 -25.83 14.31
C GLU A 252 4.20 -25.79 12.84
N VAL A 253 4.49 -24.68 12.15
CA VAL A 253 3.93 -24.40 10.82
C VAL A 253 5.03 -24.20 9.77
N PHE A 254 5.84 -23.15 9.91
CA PHE A 254 6.57 -22.55 8.78
C PHE A 254 7.93 -23.16 8.44
N ARG A 255 8.58 -23.85 9.39
CA ARG A 255 9.86 -24.57 9.23
C ARG A 255 10.94 -23.85 8.40
N GLY A 256 11.16 -22.57 8.69
CA GLY A 256 12.17 -21.72 8.05
C GLY A 256 11.62 -20.75 7.00
N ALA A 257 10.32 -20.83 6.69
CA ALA A 257 9.67 -19.90 5.77
C ALA A 257 9.27 -18.55 6.42
N LEU A 258 9.38 -18.40 7.74
CA LEU A 258 9.06 -17.12 8.38
C LEU A 258 10.03 -16.01 7.94
N PRO A 259 9.55 -14.75 7.80
CA PRO A 259 10.41 -13.60 7.66
C PRO A 259 11.35 -13.47 8.87
N PRO A 260 12.55 -12.90 8.72
CA PRO A 260 13.42 -12.61 9.86
C PRO A 260 12.68 -11.92 11.01
N ARG A 261 12.87 -12.40 12.25
CA ARG A 261 12.11 -11.95 13.42
C ARG A 261 12.15 -10.44 13.63
N ASP A 262 13.29 -9.81 13.35
CA ASP A 262 13.51 -8.36 13.48
C ASP A 262 12.70 -7.52 12.48
N ARG A 263 12.17 -8.16 11.43
CA ARG A 263 11.21 -7.57 10.49
C ARG A 263 9.78 -7.66 10.99
N LEU A 264 9.44 -8.42 12.03
CA LEU A 264 8.07 -8.58 12.50
C LEU A 264 7.78 -7.70 13.72
N VAL A 265 6.67 -6.96 13.67
CA VAL A 265 6.22 -6.07 14.76
C VAL A 265 4.75 -6.36 15.05
N ILE A 266 4.36 -6.51 16.32
CA ILE A 266 2.98 -6.67 16.75
C ILE A 266 2.46 -5.33 17.26
N THR A 267 1.21 -4.98 16.96
CA THR A 267 0.51 -3.80 17.51
C THR A 267 -0.85 -4.16 18.11
N ASP A 268 -1.38 -3.27 18.94
CA ASP A 268 -2.73 -3.36 19.51
C ASP A 268 -3.81 -2.70 18.65
N THR A 269 -3.47 -2.32 17.42
CA THR A 269 -4.42 -1.81 16.41
C THR A 269 -5.36 -2.92 15.96
N SER A 270 -6.62 -2.58 15.71
CA SER A 270 -7.61 -3.51 15.17
C SER A 270 -8.39 -2.89 14.00
N GLY A 271 -8.61 -3.72 12.97
CA GLY A 271 -9.45 -3.38 11.83
C GLY A 271 -10.94 -3.43 12.17
N PRO A 272 -11.83 -3.49 11.18
CA PRO A 272 -13.26 -3.51 11.41
C PRO A 272 -13.67 -4.78 12.13
N GLY A 273 -14.68 -4.69 12.98
CA GLY A 273 -15.17 -5.84 13.72
C GLY A 273 -14.14 -6.47 14.67
N ASN A 274 -13.13 -5.70 15.10
CA ASN A 274 -11.97 -6.17 15.87
C ASN A 274 -11.14 -7.24 15.14
N ARG A 275 -11.13 -7.22 13.81
CA ARG A 275 -10.34 -8.15 12.99
C ARG A 275 -8.87 -7.79 13.00
N PRO A 276 -7.99 -8.77 13.22
CA PRO A 276 -6.57 -8.62 12.94
C PRO A 276 -6.30 -8.43 11.45
N PHE A 277 -5.15 -7.83 11.14
CA PHE A 277 -4.69 -7.64 9.77
C PHE A 277 -3.18 -7.38 9.72
N THR A 278 -2.55 -7.74 8.61
CA THR A 278 -1.09 -7.66 8.44
C THR A 278 -0.70 -6.79 7.26
N VAL A 279 0.28 -5.90 7.46
CA VAL A 279 0.70 -4.91 6.46
C VAL A 279 2.20 -4.63 6.51
N PRO A 280 2.86 -4.39 5.36
CA PRO A 280 4.24 -3.93 5.35
C PRO A 280 4.35 -2.47 5.81
N ARG A 281 5.54 -2.11 6.29
CA ARG A 281 5.93 -0.76 6.71
C ARG A 281 6.98 -0.18 5.78
N TYR A 282 7.07 1.15 5.79
CA TYR A 282 8.08 1.91 5.03
C TYR A 282 9.53 1.54 5.37
N ASP A 283 9.81 1.10 6.61
CA ASP A 283 11.14 0.73 7.10
C ASP A 283 11.52 -0.73 6.76
N GLY A 284 10.73 -1.41 5.91
CA GLY A 284 10.95 -2.80 5.51
C GLY A 284 10.48 -3.84 6.53
N LYS A 285 9.91 -3.39 7.66
CA LYS A 285 9.24 -4.26 8.63
C LYS A 285 7.82 -4.62 8.17
N ILE A 286 7.22 -5.58 8.87
CA ILE A 286 5.87 -6.11 8.66
C ILE A 286 5.13 -6.00 10.00
N THR A 287 3.95 -5.41 9.98
CA THR A 287 3.13 -5.19 11.18
C THR A 287 2.00 -6.20 11.23
N LEU A 288 1.90 -6.92 12.34
CA LEU A 288 0.80 -7.79 12.71
C LEU A 288 -0.11 -7.02 13.67
N ASN A 289 -1.23 -6.49 13.18
CA ASN A 289 -2.16 -5.71 13.98
C ASN A 289 -3.15 -6.68 14.63
N LEU A 290 -2.90 -7.10 15.87
CA LEU A 290 -3.65 -8.19 16.51
C LEU A 290 -4.82 -7.73 17.39
N GLY A 291 -4.94 -6.42 17.59
CA GLY A 291 -5.86 -5.82 18.54
C GLY A 291 -5.40 -5.96 20.00
N SER A 292 -6.00 -5.14 20.86
CA SER A 292 -5.62 -5.03 22.28
C SER A 292 -5.75 -6.32 23.09
N SER A 293 -6.63 -7.24 22.70
CA SER A 293 -6.82 -8.52 23.39
C SER A 293 -5.73 -9.56 23.11
N ARG A 294 -5.08 -9.50 21.94
CA ARG A 294 -4.02 -10.43 21.52
C ARG A 294 -2.63 -9.82 21.63
N PHE A 295 -2.52 -8.48 21.63
CA PHE A 295 -1.24 -7.78 21.77
C PHE A 295 -0.39 -8.25 22.97
N PRO A 296 -0.93 -8.42 24.20
CA PRO A 296 -0.12 -8.85 25.34
C PRO A 296 0.45 -10.25 25.16
N ASN A 297 -0.35 -11.16 24.61
CA ASN A 297 0.00 -12.55 24.38
C ASN A 297 -0.67 -13.06 23.09
N PRO A 298 0.06 -13.10 21.95
CA PRO A 298 -0.52 -13.46 20.66
C PRO A 298 -1.00 -14.91 20.59
N ARG A 299 -0.56 -15.76 21.53
CA ARG A 299 -0.94 -17.18 21.62
C ARG A 299 -2.12 -17.47 22.54
N ALA A 300 -2.48 -16.56 23.44
CA ALA A 300 -3.39 -16.86 24.55
C ALA A 300 -4.86 -17.00 24.18
N ASN A 301 -5.30 -16.48 23.02
CA ASN A 301 -6.72 -16.47 22.68
C ASN A 301 -7.14 -17.78 22.00
N PRO A 302 -8.18 -18.47 22.51
CA PRO A 302 -8.66 -19.70 21.94
C PRO A 302 -9.17 -19.52 20.50
N PRO A 303 -8.86 -20.46 19.59
CA PRO A 303 -7.97 -21.59 19.83
C PRO A 303 -6.49 -21.19 19.63
N ASP A 304 -5.68 -21.34 20.68
CA ASP A 304 -4.23 -21.60 20.68
C ASP A 304 -3.32 -20.78 19.75
N GLY A 305 -3.59 -19.49 19.54
CA GLY A 305 -2.74 -18.64 18.69
C GLY A 305 -2.97 -18.82 17.18
N SER A 306 -4.07 -19.46 16.79
CA SER A 306 -4.53 -19.60 15.39
C SER A 306 -4.55 -18.29 14.61
N THR A 307 -5.13 -17.23 15.18
CA THR A 307 -5.12 -15.91 14.56
C THR A 307 -3.72 -15.36 14.38
N PHE A 308 -2.79 -15.65 15.31
CA PHE A 308 -1.40 -15.24 15.14
C PHE A 308 -0.72 -16.02 14.00
N ILE A 309 -1.01 -17.32 13.86
CA ILE A 309 -0.57 -18.12 12.71
C ILE A 309 -1.14 -17.57 11.39
N HIS A 310 -2.41 -17.21 11.36
CA HIS A 310 -3.08 -16.60 10.20
C HIS A 310 -2.34 -15.34 9.75
N GLU A 311 -2.12 -14.39 10.65
CA GLU A 311 -1.40 -13.15 10.35
C GLU A 311 0.06 -13.38 9.94
N LEU A 312 0.71 -14.43 10.47
CA LEU A 312 2.05 -14.82 10.04
C LEU A 312 2.07 -15.41 8.61
N VAL A 313 0.97 -15.99 8.12
CA VAL A 313 0.86 -16.38 6.69
C VAL A 313 0.91 -15.14 5.82
N HIS A 314 0.18 -14.08 6.17
CA HIS A 314 0.27 -12.80 5.46
C HIS A 314 1.67 -12.20 5.53
N ALA A 315 2.35 -12.32 6.67
CA ALA A 315 3.74 -11.88 6.77
C ALA A 315 4.66 -12.66 5.82
N CYS A 316 4.44 -13.97 5.67
CA CYS A 316 5.18 -14.77 4.68
C CYS A 316 4.80 -14.39 3.25
N GLN A 317 3.52 -14.16 2.95
CA GLN A 317 3.09 -13.65 1.65
C GLN A 317 3.81 -12.34 1.33
N ILE A 318 3.92 -11.40 2.27
CA ILE A 318 4.65 -10.15 2.08
C ILE A 318 6.14 -10.36 1.84
N ASP A 319 6.78 -11.29 2.55
CA ASP A 319 8.23 -11.53 2.46
C ASP A 319 8.64 -12.34 1.23
N HIS A 320 7.82 -13.29 0.81
CA HIS A 320 8.08 -14.21 -0.30
C HIS A 320 7.46 -13.76 -1.62
N SER A 321 6.48 -12.84 -1.60
CA SER A 321 5.93 -12.28 -2.83
C SER A 321 6.91 -11.31 -3.51
N LYS A 322 7.03 -11.47 -4.83
CA LYS A 322 7.59 -10.44 -5.73
C LYS A 322 6.50 -9.60 -6.40
N ALA A 323 5.24 -10.03 -6.26
CA ALA A 323 4.07 -9.26 -6.63
C ALA A 323 3.98 -8.10 -5.65
N GLY A 324 4.04 -6.86 -6.15
CA GLY A 324 4.16 -5.67 -5.32
C GLY A 324 3.16 -5.67 -4.15
N VAL A 325 3.63 -5.08 -3.05
CA VAL A 325 2.89 -4.82 -1.81
C VAL A 325 1.41 -4.40 -2.04
N GLU A 326 1.12 -3.72 -3.15
CA GLU A 326 -0.21 -3.30 -3.60
C GLU A 326 -1.26 -4.43 -3.77
N ILE A 327 -0.87 -5.66 -4.18
CA ILE A 327 -1.82 -6.78 -4.36
C ILE A 327 -2.24 -7.35 -3.00
N ILE A 328 -1.29 -7.52 -2.08
CA ILE A 328 -1.55 -8.07 -0.74
C ILE A 328 -2.44 -7.13 0.07
N LEU A 329 -2.26 -5.82 -0.11
CA LEU A 329 -3.04 -4.82 0.62
C LEU A 329 -4.42 -4.58 0.06
N LYS A 330 -4.61 -4.77 -1.26
CA LYS A 330 -5.94 -4.75 -1.86
C LYS A 330 -6.78 -5.90 -1.32
N GLU A 331 -6.19 -7.08 -1.14
CA GLU A 331 -6.87 -8.22 -0.51
C GLU A 331 -7.12 -7.95 0.99
N ALA A 332 -6.13 -7.43 1.74
CA ALA A 332 -6.33 -7.04 3.15
C ALA A 332 -7.42 -5.96 3.33
N ALA A 333 -7.54 -5.00 2.40
CA ALA A 333 -8.61 -4.01 2.38
C ALA A 333 -9.97 -4.60 1.95
N PHE A 334 -9.96 -5.64 1.12
CA PHE A 334 -11.16 -6.40 0.75
C PHE A 334 -11.70 -7.19 1.95
N ASP A 335 -10.83 -7.75 2.78
CA ASP A 335 -11.20 -8.52 3.96
C ASP A 335 -11.76 -7.66 5.11
N VAL A 336 -11.32 -6.39 5.13
CA VAL A 336 -11.87 -5.30 5.94
C VAL A 336 -13.30 -4.90 5.49
N SER A 337 -13.65 -5.04 4.21
CA SER A 337 -14.90 -4.51 3.64
C SER A 337 -15.96 -5.56 3.28
N ALA A 338 -15.59 -6.81 3.03
CA ALA A 338 -16.51 -7.86 2.59
C ALA A 338 -16.30 -9.15 3.40
N GLY A 339 -17.21 -9.43 4.36
CA GLY A 339 -17.16 -10.60 5.25
C GLY A 339 -17.39 -11.97 4.61
N THR A 340 -16.94 -12.20 3.36
CA THR A 340 -17.12 -13.44 2.58
C THR A 340 -15.81 -14.16 2.22
N GLY A 341 -14.65 -13.65 2.64
CA GLY A 341 -13.31 -14.16 2.27
C GLY A 341 -12.92 -15.54 2.82
N TYR A 342 -13.65 -16.11 3.78
CA TYR A 342 -13.23 -17.33 4.48
C TYR A 342 -13.64 -18.66 3.82
N GLN A 343 -14.24 -18.63 2.63
CA GLN A 343 -14.79 -19.83 1.98
C GLN A 343 -13.92 -20.32 0.82
N TYR A 344 -13.03 -21.25 1.11
CA TYR A 344 -12.19 -21.91 0.11
C TYR A 344 -12.73 -23.30 -0.31
N GLY A 345 -12.32 -23.73 -1.51
CA GLY A 345 -12.79 -24.94 -2.20
C GLY A 345 -12.15 -26.26 -1.72
N SER A 346 -12.24 -27.30 -2.56
CA SER A 346 -11.69 -28.64 -2.30
C SER A 346 -10.16 -28.59 -2.10
N PRO A 347 -9.57 -29.49 -1.28
CA PRO A 347 -8.12 -29.62 -1.13
C PRO A 347 -7.40 -30.15 -2.38
N ASP A 348 -7.93 -29.96 -3.59
CA ASP A 348 -7.31 -30.40 -4.86
C ASP A 348 -6.78 -29.23 -5.70
N GLN A 349 -7.13 -28.00 -5.34
CA GLN A 349 -6.71 -26.79 -6.04
C GLN A 349 -5.21 -26.52 -5.83
N ASP A 350 -4.55 -25.88 -6.79
CA ASP A 350 -3.19 -25.40 -6.57
C ASP A 350 -3.22 -24.29 -5.50
N TYR A 351 -2.32 -24.33 -4.52
CA TYR A 351 -2.30 -23.36 -3.42
C TYR A 351 -2.04 -21.94 -3.93
N THR A 352 -1.17 -21.82 -4.93
CA THR A 352 -0.70 -20.55 -5.49
C THR A 352 -1.75 -19.82 -6.34
N VAL A 353 -2.83 -20.51 -6.73
CA VAL A 353 -3.95 -19.89 -7.46
C VAL A 353 -5.11 -19.49 -6.55
N LEU A 354 -5.04 -19.85 -5.27
CA LEU A 354 -6.00 -19.39 -4.27
C LEU A 354 -5.74 -17.91 -3.97
N ASN A 355 -6.78 -17.17 -3.60
CA ASN A 355 -6.57 -15.83 -3.06
C ASN A 355 -5.83 -15.92 -1.71
N LEU A 356 -5.23 -14.80 -1.31
CA LEU A 356 -4.32 -14.75 -0.18
C LEU A 356 -5.01 -15.08 1.16
N GLU A 357 -6.30 -14.73 1.28
CA GLU A 357 -7.09 -15.05 2.48
C GLU A 357 -7.48 -16.53 2.56
N HIS A 358 -7.78 -17.16 1.42
CA HIS A 358 -8.00 -18.61 1.37
C HIS A 358 -6.74 -19.36 1.78
N GLN A 359 -5.57 -18.88 1.36
CA GLN A 359 -4.29 -19.47 1.77
C GLN A 359 -4.08 -19.37 3.29
N ALA A 360 -4.31 -18.20 3.88
CA ALA A 360 -4.18 -17.97 5.32
C ALA A 360 -5.23 -18.78 6.12
N GLN A 361 -6.49 -18.75 5.70
CA GLN A 361 -7.57 -19.49 6.35
C GLN A 361 -7.36 -21.01 6.28
N ILE A 362 -6.83 -21.55 5.18
CA ILE A 362 -6.49 -22.98 5.08
C ILE A 362 -5.46 -23.38 6.14
N VAL A 363 -4.44 -22.54 6.37
CA VAL A 363 -3.40 -22.81 7.37
C VAL A 363 -3.99 -22.73 8.78
N GLU A 364 -4.80 -21.70 9.06
CA GLU A 364 -5.49 -21.57 10.33
C GLU A 364 -6.39 -22.79 10.60
N ASP A 365 -7.24 -23.15 9.65
CA ASP A 365 -8.18 -24.26 9.76
C ASP A 365 -7.49 -25.62 9.88
N TRP A 366 -6.34 -25.81 9.22
CA TRP A 366 -5.50 -26.97 9.43
C TRP A 366 -4.93 -26.99 10.85
N PHE A 367 -4.46 -25.84 11.34
CA PHE A 367 -3.85 -25.71 12.66
C PHE A 367 -4.82 -26.09 13.79
N ILE A 368 -6.02 -25.52 13.81
CA ILE A 368 -7.02 -25.73 14.86
C ILE A 368 -8.00 -26.88 14.59
N GLY A 369 -8.08 -27.33 13.34
CA GLY A 369 -9.17 -28.19 12.86
C GLY A 369 -10.46 -27.40 12.62
N ASN A 370 -11.14 -27.66 11.51
CA ASN A 370 -12.37 -26.96 11.14
C ASN A 370 -13.59 -27.88 11.14
N THR A 371 -14.69 -27.39 11.70
CA THR A 371 -16.03 -27.97 11.54
C THR A 371 -16.88 -27.08 10.62
N ARG A 372 -16.96 -27.43 9.32
CA ARG A 372 -17.87 -26.75 8.39
C ARG A 372 -19.29 -27.27 8.58
N ARG A 373 -20.23 -26.36 8.88
CA ARG A 373 -21.66 -26.68 9.01
C ARG A 373 -22.43 -26.17 7.79
N ASN A 374 -23.42 -26.94 7.35
CA ASN A 374 -24.31 -26.51 6.28
C ASN A 374 -25.32 -25.46 6.76
N ASN A 375 -26.16 -24.94 5.84
CA ASN A 375 -27.24 -23.98 6.13
C ASN A 375 -28.32 -24.49 7.11
N THR A 376 -28.32 -25.78 7.46
CA THR A 376 -29.19 -26.38 8.48
C THR A 376 -28.46 -26.61 9.81
N ASN A 377 -27.26 -26.06 9.99
CA ASN A 377 -26.36 -26.26 11.13
C ASN A 377 -25.88 -27.72 11.33
N ALA A 378 -26.06 -28.61 10.36
CA ALA A 378 -25.51 -29.96 10.40
C ALA A 378 -24.03 -29.94 10.00
N ILE A 379 -23.20 -30.76 10.67
CA ILE A 379 -21.78 -30.92 10.33
C ILE A 379 -21.67 -31.51 8.93
N GLN A 380 -21.08 -30.77 8.00
CA GLN A 380 -20.89 -31.16 6.62
C GLN A 380 -19.50 -31.77 6.42
N PHE A 381 -18.48 -31.20 7.06
CA PHE A 381 -17.12 -31.73 7.13
C PHE A 381 -16.49 -31.40 8.49
N GLN A 382 -15.81 -32.38 9.08
CA GLN A 382 -14.96 -32.18 10.24
C GLN A 382 -13.53 -32.55 9.85
N PHE A 383 -12.69 -31.54 9.64
CA PHE A 383 -11.27 -31.76 9.40
C PHE A 383 -10.57 -31.79 10.75
N PRO A 384 -9.75 -32.83 11.02
CA PRO A 384 -9.04 -32.91 12.27
C PRO A 384 -7.89 -31.88 12.31
N PRO A 385 -7.44 -31.45 13.51
CA PRO A 385 -6.33 -30.50 13.64
C PRO A 385 -5.00 -31.06 13.15
N LYS A 386 -3.96 -30.21 13.15
CA LYS A 386 -2.60 -30.47 12.62
C LYS A 386 -1.98 -31.82 12.98
N ASP A 387 -2.27 -32.35 14.17
CA ASP A 387 -1.69 -33.59 14.70
C ASP A 387 -2.40 -34.86 14.17
N ASN A 388 -3.20 -34.72 13.11
CA ASN A 388 -3.88 -35.82 12.45
C ASN A 388 -3.56 -35.86 10.97
N ASP A 389 -2.81 -36.89 10.57
CA ASP A 389 -2.37 -37.16 9.20
C ASP A 389 -3.50 -37.33 8.18
N ARG A 390 -4.76 -37.35 8.62
CA ARG A 390 -5.95 -37.38 7.77
C ARG A 390 -6.45 -36.00 7.36
N ASN A 391 -5.86 -34.91 7.83
CA ASN A 391 -6.25 -33.59 7.36
C ASN A 391 -5.75 -33.39 5.92
N PRO A 392 -6.64 -33.32 4.92
CA PRO A 392 -6.25 -33.25 3.51
C PRO A 392 -5.55 -31.93 3.15
N TYR A 393 -5.70 -30.89 3.97
CA TYR A 393 -5.04 -29.59 3.77
C TYR A 393 -3.57 -29.59 4.22
N PHE A 394 -3.11 -30.63 4.93
CA PHE A 394 -1.71 -30.74 5.35
C PHE A 394 -0.73 -30.69 4.15
N ARG A 395 -1.16 -31.16 2.98
CA ARG A 395 -0.36 -31.07 1.75
C ARG A 395 0.07 -29.64 1.44
N TYR A 396 -0.78 -28.63 1.67
CA TYR A 396 -0.44 -27.22 1.44
C TYR A 396 0.62 -26.72 2.42
N ILE A 397 0.58 -27.23 3.66
CA ILE A 397 1.61 -26.90 4.65
C ILE A 397 2.96 -27.47 4.22
N GLN A 398 2.96 -28.74 3.80
CA GLN A 398 4.17 -29.47 3.44
C GLN A 398 4.77 -28.99 2.10
N ASP A 399 3.94 -28.87 1.08
CA ASP A 399 4.38 -28.69 -0.31
C ASP A 399 4.41 -27.22 -0.73
N ASN A 400 3.90 -26.29 0.11
CA ASN A 400 3.86 -24.86 -0.20
C ASN A 400 4.40 -24.00 0.95
N VAL A 401 3.68 -23.92 2.07
CA VAL A 401 4.00 -22.99 3.17
C VAL A 401 5.43 -23.18 3.69
N ARG A 402 5.84 -24.43 3.96
CA ARG A 402 7.19 -24.75 4.44
C ARG A 402 8.29 -24.55 3.41
N LEU A 403 7.92 -24.39 2.14
CA LEU A 403 8.84 -24.11 1.03
C LEU A 403 8.88 -22.63 0.66
N GLY A 404 8.11 -21.77 1.33
CA GLY A 404 8.00 -20.35 0.98
C GLY A 404 7.17 -20.09 -0.28
N LEU A 405 6.34 -21.03 -0.71
CA LEU A 405 5.49 -20.89 -1.89
C LEU A 405 4.11 -20.40 -1.47
N PHE A 406 3.84 -19.12 -1.66
CA PHE A 406 2.57 -18.47 -1.37
C PHE A 406 1.99 -17.88 -2.65
#